data_AF-R1HYJ0-F1
#
_entry.id   AF-R1HYJ0-F1
#
_cell.length_a   1.000
_cell.length_b   1.000
_cell.length_c   1.000
_cell.angle_alpha   90.00
_cell.angle_beta   90.00
_cell.angle_gamma   90.00
#
_symmetry.space_group_name_H-M   'P 1'
#
loop_
_entity.id
_entity.type
_entity.pdbx_description
1 polymer ?
#
loop_
_entity_poly.entity_id
_entity_poly.type
_entity_poly.pdbx_seq_one_letter_code
_entity_poly.pdbx_strand_id
1 'polypeptide(L)'
;MAELGADVEVVHHSFQLDPSFPRGTSRPTREVLAEKYGRTLEEADAMEAQMEERAAADGLEYHLDGVHMGNTVDGHRLVHFAAEHGRADAVVERFYRAHFTERRSLFDRESLVELAAEAGLDAGQARAVLESDRYEAEVAADGEQARALGATGVPFFVIDQRFGVAGAQSTEVFAQVLRRVSDGAAAG
;
A
#
# COMPACT_ATOMS: atom_id res chain seq x y z
N MET A 1 9.02 12.59 15.81
CA MET A 1 8.49 11.37 16.46
C MET A 1 8.70 11.30 17.97
N ALA A 2 9.42 12.24 18.62
CA ALA A 2 9.66 12.21 20.07
C ALA A 2 8.69 13.03 20.95
N GLU A 3 7.63 13.65 20.38
CA GLU A 3 6.79 14.59 21.13
C GLU A 3 5.42 14.05 21.60
N LEU A 4 5.07 12.78 21.37
CA LEU A 4 3.73 12.26 21.72
C LEU A 4 3.66 11.20 22.83
N GLY A 5 4.80 10.74 23.38
CA GLY A 5 4.82 9.91 24.60
C GLY A 5 4.00 8.61 24.58
N ALA A 6 3.51 8.18 23.41
CA ALA A 6 2.70 6.98 23.24
C ALA A 6 3.52 5.92 22.50
N ASP A 7 3.47 4.68 23.00
CA ASP A 7 3.90 3.51 22.24
C ASP A 7 2.92 3.30 21.09
N VAL A 8 3.35 3.62 19.86
CA VAL A 8 2.56 3.46 18.65
C VAL A 8 3.02 2.19 17.93
N GLU A 9 2.12 1.23 17.82
CA GLU A 9 2.28 0.08 16.94
C GLU A 9 1.62 0.39 15.58
N VAL A 10 2.37 0.17 14.50
CA VAL A 10 1.87 0.32 13.13
C VAL A 10 1.70 -1.07 12.53
N VAL A 11 0.47 -1.39 12.15
CA VAL A 11 0.14 -2.65 11.47
C VAL A 11 -0.35 -2.32 10.05
N HIS A 12 0.33 -2.90 9.06
CA HIS A 12 -0.05 -2.78 7.65
C HIS A 12 -1.16 -3.78 7.33
N HIS A 13 -2.25 -3.30 6.72
CA HIS A 13 -3.38 -4.12 6.28
C HIS A 13 -3.52 -4.07 4.76
N SER A 14 -3.94 -5.19 4.18
CA SER A 14 -4.09 -5.36 2.73
C SER A 14 -5.35 -4.69 2.20
N PHE A 15 -5.23 -3.96 1.08
CA PHE A 15 -6.37 -3.40 0.37
C PHE A 15 -6.08 -3.28 -1.13
N GLN A 16 -6.81 -4.02 -1.95
CA GLN A 16 -6.71 -3.93 -3.40
C GLN A 16 -7.69 -2.87 -3.93
N LEU A 17 -7.16 -1.84 -4.60
CA LEU A 17 -7.97 -0.84 -5.30
C LEU A 17 -8.84 -1.46 -6.39
N ASP A 18 -8.30 -2.47 -7.08
CA ASP A 18 -9.02 -3.24 -8.09
C ASP A 18 -8.64 -4.73 -8.01
N PRO A 19 -9.36 -5.54 -7.24
CA PRO A 19 -9.13 -6.98 -7.16
C PRO A 19 -9.59 -7.73 -8.41
N SER A 20 -10.23 -7.06 -9.38
CA SER A 20 -10.75 -7.71 -10.59
C SER A 20 -9.69 -7.95 -11.66
N PHE A 21 -8.53 -7.27 -11.58
CA PHE A 21 -7.38 -7.57 -12.43
C PHE A 21 -7.03 -9.06 -12.33
N PRO A 22 -6.88 -9.79 -13.44
CA PRO A 22 -6.39 -11.16 -13.37
C PRO A 22 -5.00 -11.21 -12.69
N ARG A 23 -4.80 -12.22 -11.84
CA ARG A 23 -3.52 -12.41 -11.15
C ARG A 23 -2.38 -12.61 -12.16
N GLY A 24 -1.23 -12.00 -11.90
CA GLY A 24 -0.08 -12.05 -12.81
C GLY A 24 -0.21 -11.17 -14.06
N THR A 25 -1.21 -10.29 -14.11
CA THR A 25 -1.41 -9.36 -15.23
C THR A 25 -1.29 -7.91 -14.78
N SER A 26 -0.84 -7.07 -15.72
CA SER A 26 -0.77 -5.63 -15.56
C SER A 26 -1.02 -4.94 -16.90
N ARG A 27 -1.39 -3.65 -16.84
CA ARG A 27 -1.62 -2.79 -18.00
C ARG A 27 -0.93 -1.44 -17.76
N PRO A 28 -0.53 -0.70 -18.80
CA PRO A 28 -0.01 0.65 -18.63
C PRO A 28 -0.98 1.52 -17.84
N THR A 29 -0.49 2.20 -16.80
CA THR A 29 -1.34 2.96 -15.87
C THR A 29 -2.16 4.02 -16.60
N ARG A 30 -1.56 4.77 -17.53
CA ARG A 30 -2.26 5.74 -18.40
C ARG A 30 -3.50 5.19 -19.10
N GLU A 31 -3.44 3.94 -19.59
CA GLU A 31 -4.57 3.31 -20.30
C GLU A 31 -5.70 2.99 -19.33
N VAL A 32 -5.34 2.44 -18.16
CA VAL A 32 -6.30 2.11 -17.11
C VAL A 32 -6.96 3.37 -16.56
N LEU A 33 -6.19 4.45 -16.32
CA LEU A 33 -6.72 5.73 -15.87
C LEU A 33 -7.65 6.36 -16.92
N ALA A 34 -7.26 6.36 -18.19
CA ALA A 34 -8.07 6.88 -19.28
C ALA A 34 -9.42 6.14 -19.38
N GLU A 35 -9.40 4.81 -19.35
CA GLU A 35 -10.59 3.96 -19.40
C GLU A 35 -11.48 4.17 -18.16
N LYS A 36 -10.89 4.13 -16.96
CA LYS A 36 -11.60 4.23 -15.68
C LYS A 36 -12.30 5.57 -15.48
N TYR A 37 -11.68 6.67 -15.94
CA TYR A 37 -12.19 8.02 -15.73
C TYR A 37 -12.82 8.65 -16.99
N GLY A 38 -12.87 7.94 -18.12
CA GLY A 38 -13.41 8.44 -19.37
C GLY A 38 -12.61 9.64 -19.91
N ARG A 39 -11.28 9.55 -19.87
CA ARG A 39 -10.33 10.62 -20.23
C ARG A 39 -9.51 10.23 -21.46
N THR A 40 -8.86 11.22 -22.09
CA THR A 40 -7.84 10.94 -23.11
C THR A 40 -6.55 10.39 -22.46
N LEU A 41 -5.68 9.78 -23.25
CA LEU A 41 -4.37 9.35 -22.76
C LEU A 41 -3.52 10.54 -22.29
N GLU A 42 -3.61 11.68 -22.96
CA GLU A 42 -2.90 12.92 -22.58
C GLU A 42 -3.39 13.46 -21.23
N GLU A 43 -4.69 13.38 -20.96
CA GLU A 43 -5.25 13.75 -19.66
C GLU A 43 -4.83 12.77 -18.55
N ALA A 44 -4.69 11.48 -18.86
CA ALA A 44 -4.17 10.49 -17.92
C ALA A 44 -2.69 10.74 -17.60
N ASP A 45 -1.87 11.03 -18.61
CA ASP A 45 -0.45 11.39 -18.42
C ASP A 45 -0.33 12.66 -17.53
N ALA A 46 -1.21 13.65 -17.72
CA ALA A 46 -1.25 14.84 -16.87
C ALA A 46 -1.66 14.54 -15.42
N MET A 47 -2.51 13.53 -15.19
CA MET A 47 -2.86 13.08 -13.83
C MET A 47 -1.67 12.43 -13.12
N GLU A 48 -0.87 11.64 -13.83
CA GLU A 48 0.36 11.05 -13.30
C GLU A 48 1.40 12.12 -12.98
N ALA A 49 1.63 13.08 -13.89
CA ALA A 49 2.54 14.21 -13.64
C ALA A 49 2.11 15.04 -12.42
N GLN A 50 0.81 15.30 -12.25
CA GLN A 50 0.30 15.97 -11.04
C GLN A 50 0.57 15.17 -9.76
N MET A 51 0.54 13.83 -9.83
CA MET A 51 0.85 12.98 -8.69
C MET A 51 2.35 13.06 -8.34
N GLU A 52 3.24 13.09 -9.33
CA GLU A 52 4.68 13.31 -9.13
C GLU A 52 4.96 14.65 -8.45
N GLU A 53 4.33 15.74 -8.91
CA GLU A 53 4.48 17.07 -8.29
C GLU A 53 4.06 17.09 -6.82
N ARG A 54 2.96 16.40 -6.49
CA ARG A 54 2.48 16.29 -5.11
C ARG A 54 3.43 15.47 -4.25
N ALA A 55 3.91 14.33 -4.77
CA ALA A 55 4.89 13.50 -4.08
C ALA A 55 6.19 14.27 -3.79
N ALA A 56 6.67 15.07 -4.76
CA ALA A 56 7.85 15.92 -4.60
C ALA A 56 7.68 17.00 -3.53
N ALA A 57 6.47 17.54 -3.33
CA ALA A 57 6.19 18.49 -2.25
C ALA A 57 6.36 17.87 -0.86
N ASP A 58 6.18 16.55 -0.75
CA ASP A 58 6.39 15.76 0.46
C ASP A 58 7.80 15.12 0.52
N GLY A 59 8.69 15.47 -0.42
CA GLY A 59 10.07 14.98 -0.48
C GLY A 59 10.22 13.56 -1.04
N LEU A 60 9.18 13.04 -1.70
CA LEU A 60 9.20 11.73 -2.35
C LEU A 60 9.56 11.87 -3.84
N GLU A 61 10.47 11.01 -4.31
CA GLU A 61 10.88 10.96 -5.71
C GLU A 61 10.05 9.90 -6.46
N TYR A 62 9.10 10.35 -7.27
CA TYR A 62 8.25 9.49 -8.09
C TYR A 62 8.60 9.63 -9.58
N HIS A 63 8.49 8.51 -10.28
CA HIS A 63 8.77 8.30 -11.70
C HIS A 63 7.65 7.45 -12.29
N LEU A 64 6.48 8.04 -12.51
CA LEU A 64 5.24 7.37 -12.88
C LEU A 64 5.10 7.16 -14.39
N ASP A 65 5.82 7.92 -15.22
CA ASP A 65 5.84 7.67 -16.67
C ASP A 65 6.22 6.21 -16.95
N GLY A 66 5.37 5.51 -17.73
CA GLY A 66 5.56 4.11 -18.10
C GLY A 66 5.32 3.07 -17.00
N VAL A 67 4.78 3.45 -15.83
CA VAL A 67 4.41 2.47 -14.80
C VAL A 67 3.15 1.70 -15.20
N HIS A 68 2.98 0.54 -14.58
CA HIS A 68 1.85 -0.36 -14.84
C HIS A 68 0.95 -0.48 -13.61
N MET A 69 -0.34 -0.72 -13.83
CA MET A 69 -1.30 -1.08 -12.81
C MET A 69 -1.74 -2.53 -13.03
N GLY A 70 -1.86 -3.31 -11.96
CA GLY A 70 -2.19 -4.73 -12.04
C GLY A 70 -2.66 -5.30 -10.73
N ASN A 71 -2.85 -6.62 -10.70
CA ASN A 71 -3.29 -7.30 -9.48
C ASN A 71 -2.16 -7.33 -8.44
N THR A 72 -2.43 -6.81 -7.23
CA THR A 72 -1.46 -6.72 -6.13
C THR A 72 -1.59 -7.84 -5.08
N VAL A 73 -2.44 -8.85 -5.28
CA VAL A 73 -2.71 -9.90 -4.28
C VAL A 73 -1.42 -10.59 -3.83
N ASP A 74 -0.52 -10.90 -4.75
CA ASP A 74 0.74 -11.58 -4.42
C ASP A 74 1.70 -10.68 -3.63
N GLY A 75 1.72 -9.37 -3.92
CA GLY A 75 2.43 -8.40 -3.10
C GLY A 75 1.87 -8.35 -1.67
N HIS A 76 0.54 -8.29 -1.52
CA HIS A 76 -0.11 -8.31 -0.22
C HIS A 76 0.17 -9.60 0.57
N ARG A 77 0.15 -10.75 -0.09
CA ARG A 77 0.49 -12.04 0.54
C ARG A 77 1.92 -12.06 1.09
N LEU A 78 2.87 -11.46 0.37
CA LEU A 78 4.24 -11.32 0.85
C LEU A 78 4.36 -10.34 2.02
N VAL A 79 3.50 -9.32 2.11
CA VAL A 79 3.43 -8.43 3.29
C VAL A 79 2.94 -9.19 4.52
N HIS A 80 1.92 -10.04 4.40
CA HIS A 80 1.50 -10.90 5.52
C HIS A 80 2.59 -11.89 5.95
N PHE A 81 3.25 -12.53 4.99
CA PHE A 81 4.42 -13.36 5.29
C PHE A 81 5.53 -12.56 6.00
N ALA A 82 5.78 -11.33 5.57
CA ALA A 82 6.77 -10.45 6.17
C ALA A 82 6.40 -10.04 7.61
N ALA A 83 5.12 -9.89 7.92
CA ALA A 83 4.65 -9.56 9.26
C ALA A 83 5.07 -10.63 10.29
N GLU A 84 4.99 -11.91 9.95
CA GLU A 84 5.46 -13.02 10.82
C GLU A 84 6.96 -12.94 11.13
N HIS A 85 7.73 -12.21 10.32
CA HIS A 85 9.17 -12.06 10.43
C HIS A 85 9.58 -10.67 10.95
N GLY A 86 8.61 -9.82 11.34
CA GLY A 86 8.87 -8.44 11.74
C GLY A 86 9.43 -7.56 10.62
N ARG A 87 9.09 -7.88 9.36
CA ARG A 87 9.59 -7.22 8.13
C ARG A 87 8.51 -6.58 7.27
N ALA A 88 7.25 -6.54 7.73
CA ALA A 88 6.14 -5.96 6.95
C ALA A 88 6.46 -4.55 6.44
N ASP A 89 6.94 -3.67 7.32
CA ASP A 89 7.29 -2.29 6.98
C ASP A 89 8.39 -2.21 5.90
N ALA A 90 9.45 -3.00 6.06
CA ALA A 90 10.56 -3.07 5.10
C ALA A 90 10.10 -3.56 3.71
N VAL A 91 9.20 -4.54 3.65
CA VAL A 91 8.65 -5.08 2.40
C VAL A 91 7.72 -4.05 1.74
N VAL A 92 6.86 -3.39 2.50
CA VAL A 92 5.97 -2.33 1.99
C VAL A 92 6.77 -1.17 1.40
N GLU A 93 7.74 -0.63 2.15
CA GLU A 93 8.63 0.44 1.67
C GLU A 93 9.41 0.01 0.42
N ARG A 94 9.90 -1.23 0.40
CA ARG A 94 10.62 -1.76 -0.76
C ARG A 94 9.72 -1.84 -1.99
N PHE A 95 8.48 -2.30 -1.85
CA PHE A 95 7.53 -2.38 -2.95
C PHE A 95 7.13 -0.99 -3.45
N TYR A 96 6.88 -0.04 -2.55
CA TYR A 96 6.60 1.34 -2.95
C TYR A 96 7.74 1.96 -3.75
N ARG A 97 8.98 1.83 -3.27
CA ARG A 97 10.17 2.28 -4.00
C ARG A 97 10.31 1.60 -5.36
N ALA A 98 10.10 0.28 -5.41
CA ALA A 98 10.17 -0.50 -6.65
C ALA A 98 9.22 0.08 -7.70
N HIS A 99 7.97 0.31 -7.30
CA HIS A 99 6.91 0.72 -8.20
C HIS A 99 6.98 2.20 -8.56
N PHE A 100 7.04 3.08 -7.56
CA PHE A 100 6.92 4.52 -7.76
C PHE A 100 8.23 5.22 -8.12
N THR A 101 9.40 4.64 -7.82
CA THR A 101 10.69 5.29 -8.11
C THR A 101 11.50 4.51 -9.14
N GLU A 102 11.57 3.17 -9.01
CA GLU A 102 12.48 2.36 -9.83
C GLU A 102 11.82 1.79 -11.11
N ARG A 103 10.51 1.98 -11.28
CA ARG A 103 9.70 1.40 -12.37
C ARG A 103 9.85 -0.13 -12.48
N ARG A 104 10.12 -0.81 -11.36
CA ARG A 104 10.15 -2.27 -11.28
C ARG A 104 8.74 -2.82 -11.13
N SER A 105 8.54 -4.00 -11.71
CA SER A 105 7.26 -4.70 -11.66
C SER A 105 6.97 -5.25 -10.26
N LEU A 106 5.72 -5.13 -9.83
CA LEU A 106 5.16 -5.84 -8.68
C LEU A 106 4.15 -6.93 -9.10
N PHE A 107 4.06 -7.22 -10.40
CA PHE A 107 2.96 -8.00 -10.97
C PHE A 107 3.39 -9.38 -11.48
N ASP A 108 4.69 -9.70 -11.37
CA ASP A 108 5.24 -11.01 -11.68
C ASP A 108 6.02 -11.58 -10.49
N ARG A 109 6.05 -12.91 -10.42
CA ARG A 109 6.54 -13.64 -9.24
C ARG A 109 8.03 -13.45 -9.00
N GLU A 110 8.85 -13.48 -10.05
CA GLU A 110 10.31 -13.38 -9.86
C GLU A 110 10.70 -11.99 -9.37
N SER A 111 10.11 -10.92 -9.93
CA SER A 111 10.31 -9.57 -9.41
C SER A 111 9.90 -9.46 -7.93
N LEU A 112 8.73 -10.01 -7.56
CA LEU A 112 8.27 -10.01 -6.17
C LEU A 112 9.21 -10.77 -5.21
N VAL A 113 9.75 -11.92 -5.63
CA VAL A 113 10.70 -12.70 -4.83
C VAL A 113 12.01 -11.94 -4.63
N GLU A 114 12.55 -11.33 -5.69
CA GLU A 114 13.75 -10.50 -5.61
C GLU A 114 13.55 -9.33 -4.64
N LEU A 115 12.45 -8.59 -4.79
CA LEU A 115 12.12 -7.45 -3.95
C LEU A 115 11.90 -7.86 -2.49
N ALA A 116 11.22 -8.97 -2.24
CA ALA A 116 11.06 -9.52 -0.89
C ALA A 116 12.41 -9.88 -0.25
N ALA A 117 13.32 -10.47 -1.03
CA ALA A 117 14.66 -10.81 -0.56
C ALA A 117 15.51 -9.57 -0.26
N GLU A 118 15.43 -8.54 -1.11
CA GLU A 118 16.08 -7.23 -0.87
C GLU A 118 15.57 -6.57 0.42
N ALA A 119 14.31 -6.80 0.80
CA ALA A 119 13.72 -6.35 2.05
C ALA A 119 14.05 -7.24 3.27
N GLY A 120 14.85 -8.29 3.08
CA GLY A 120 15.36 -9.16 4.15
C GLY A 120 14.52 -10.40 4.43
N LEU A 121 13.64 -10.82 3.52
CA LEU A 121 12.99 -12.12 3.58
C LEU A 121 13.85 -13.22 2.95
N ASP A 122 13.58 -14.48 3.30
CA ASP A 122 14.15 -15.62 2.58
C ASP A 122 13.47 -15.78 1.21
N ALA A 123 14.28 -15.75 0.14
CA ALA A 123 13.77 -15.83 -1.24
C ALA A 123 13.08 -17.17 -1.54
N GLY A 124 13.54 -18.28 -0.93
CA GLY A 124 12.94 -19.59 -1.10
C GLY A 124 11.55 -19.67 -0.45
N GLN A 125 11.41 -19.14 0.76
CA GLN A 125 10.13 -19.06 1.45
C GLN A 125 9.16 -18.09 0.79
N ALA A 126 9.63 -16.92 0.35
CA ALA A 126 8.83 -15.98 -0.43
C ALA A 126 8.28 -16.64 -1.71
N ARG A 127 9.13 -17.38 -2.44
CA ARG A 127 8.70 -18.17 -3.61
C ARG A 127 7.66 -19.22 -3.24
N ALA A 128 7.88 -19.97 -2.16
CA ALA A 128 6.92 -20.97 -1.69
C ALA A 128 5.55 -20.38 -1.31
N VAL A 129 5.53 -19.14 -0.78
CA VAL A 129 4.27 -18.40 -0.60
C VAL A 129 3.61 -18.16 -1.95
N LEU A 130 4.31 -17.58 -2.93
CA LEU A 130 3.74 -17.28 -4.25
C LEU A 130 3.30 -18.51 -5.05
N GLU A 131 3.88 -19.68 -4.78
CA GLU A 131 3.52 -20.97 -5.39
C GLU A 131 2.35 -21.68 -4.69
N SER A 132 1.90 -21.19 -3.53
CA SER A 132 0.76 -21.72 -2.77
C SER A 132 -0.40 -20.72 -2.72
N ASP A 133 -1.40 -21.01 -1.88
CA ASP A 133 -2.55 -20.18 -1.49
C ASP A 133 -2.38 -19.49 -0.12
N ARG A 134 -1.23 -19.68 0.56
CA ARG A 134 -0.95 -19.07 1.87
C ARG A 134 -1.20 -17.57 1.86
N TYR A 135 -1.84 -17.03 2.90
CA TYR A 135 -2.18 -15.61 3.04
C TYR A 135 -3.30 -15.09 2.12
N GLU A 136 -3.88 -15.89 1.21
CA GLU A 136 -5.00 -15.42 0.38
C GLU A 136 -6.24 -15.07 1.22
N ALA A 137 -6.52 -15.86 2.25
CA ALA A 137 -7.65 -15.62 3.15
C ALA A 137 -7.45 -14.36 4.00
N GLU A 138 -6.22 -14.12 4.46
CA GLU A 138 -5.83 -12.96 5.25
C GLU A 138 -5.93 -11.66 4.43
N VAL A 139 -5.48 -11.69 3.16
CA VAL A 139 -5.64 -10.55 2.24
C VAL A 139 -7.11 -10.23 1.99
N ALA A 140 -7.94 -11.26 1.80
CA ALA A 140 -9.38 -11.08 1.63
C ALA A 140 -10.03 -10.50 2.90
N ALA A 141 -9.69 -11.04 4.07
CA ALA A 141 -10.22 -10.60 5.36
C ALA A 141 -9.87 -9.13 5.68
N ASP A 142 -8.63 -8.70 5.43
CA ASP A 142 -8.22 -7.30 5.59
C ASP A 142 -9.04 -6.38 4.67
N GLY A 143 -9.23 -6.78 3.42
CA GLY A 143 -10.01 -6.00 2.45
C GLY A 143 -11.50 -5.92 2.82
N GLU A 144 -12.08 -7.00 3.36
CA GLU A 144 -13.45 -7.02 3.87
C GLU A 144 -13.60 -6.13 5.12
N GLN A 145 -12.67 -6.25 6.06
CA GLN A 145 -12.64 -5.45 7.27
C GLN A 145 -12.52 -3.96 6.95
N ALA A 146 -11.61 -3.56 6.05
CA ALA A 146 -11.45 -2.18 5.62
C ALA A 146 -12.74 -1.61 5.01
N ARG A 147 -13.42 -2.37 4.15
CA ARG A 147 -14.72 -1.97 3.57
C ARG A 147 -15.82 -1.87 4.62
N ALA A 148 -15.87 -2.80 5.57
CA ALA A 148 -16.81 -2.74 6.70
C ALA A 148 -16.59 -1.49 7.57
N LEU A 149 -15.35 -1.01 7.67
CA LEU A 149 -14.97 0.23 8.34
C LEU A 149 -15.17 1.49 7.46
N GLY A 150 -15.70 1.34 6.24
CA GLY A 150 -16.06 2.44 5.34
C GLY A 150 -14.96 2.84 4.35
N ALA A 151 -13.88 2.08 4.21
CA ALA A 151 -12.86 2.36 3.21
C ALA A 151 -13.40 2.17 1.78
N THR A 152 -13.38 3.25 1.01
CA THR A 152 -13.69 3.26 -0.44
C THR A 152 -12.47 3.56 -1.30
N GLY A 153 -11.32 3.79 -0.66
CA GLY A 153 -10.02 4.07 -1.26
C GLY A 153 -8.93 4.07 -0.20
N VAL A 154 -7.68 4.11 -0.65
CA VAL A 154 -6.47 4.14 0.20
C VAL A 154 -5.63 5.39 -0.07
N PRO A 155 -4.80 5.85 0.90
CA PRO A 155 -4.60 5.25 2.23
C PRO A 155 -5.81 5.47 3.17
N PHE A 156 -6.05 4.52 4.06
CA PHE A 156 -7.10 4.57 5.08
C PHE A 156 -6.50 4.07 6.40
N PHE A 157 -6.55 4.91 7.43
CA PHE A 157 -5.95 4.62 8.73
C PHE A 157 -7.04 4.35 9.75
N VAL A 158 -6.87 3.29 10.52
CA VAL A 158 -7.73 2.97 11.66
C VAL A 158 -6.88 3.13 12.91
N ILE A 159 -7.22 4.10 13.74
CA ILE A 159 -6.49 4.40 14.97
C ILE A 159 -7.30 3.87 16.15
N ASP A 160 -6.68 2.98 16.91
CA ASP A 160 -7.23 2.36 18.12
C ASP A 160 -8.62 1.72 17.89
N GLN A 161 -8.83 1.14 16.70
CA GLN A 161 -10.10 0.55 16.24
C GLN A 161 -11.34 1.46 16.32
N ARG A 162 -11.15 2.76 16.58
CA ARG A 162 -12.22 3.72 16.88
C ARG A 162 -12.30 4.86 15.88
N PHE A 163 -11.16 5.28 15.32
CA PHE A 163 -11.08 6.46 14.45
C PHE A 163 -10.59 6.06 13.07
N GLY A 164 -11.44 6.25 12.06
CA GLY A 164 -11.07 6.14 10.65
C GLY A 164 -10.59 7.48 10.10
N VAL A 165 -9.44 7.50 9.44
CA VAL A 165 -8.89 8.66 8.74
C VAL A 165 -8.66 8.28 7.29
N ALA A 166 -9.43 8.87 6.37
CA ALA A 166 -9.37 8.57 4.95
C ALA A 166 -8.46 9.55 4.19
N GLY A 167 -7.64 9.02 3.30
CA GLY A 167 -6.72 9.77 2.44
C GLY A 167 -5.40 10.13 3.10
N ALA A 168 -4.48 10.65 2.29
CA ALA A 168 -3.20 11.19 2.73
C ALA A 168 -3.43 12.54 3.41
N GLN A 169 -3.84 12.50 4.68
CA GLN A 169 -4.08 13.70 5.50
C GLN A 169 -2.76 14.31 6.00
N SER A 170 -2.79 15.57 6.41
CA SER A 170 -1.61 16.26 6.92
C SER A 170 -1.14 15.69 8.27
N THR A 171 0.13 15.90 8.61
CA THR A 171 0.70 15.45 9.88
C THR A 171 -0.02 16.10 11.08
N GLU A 172 -0.54 17.31 10.93
CA GLU A 172 -1.35 17.98 11.95
C GLU A 172 -2.67 17.25 12.21
N VAL A 173 -3.32 16.72 11.18
CA VAL A 173 -4.55 15.92 11.33
C VAL A 173 -4.23 14.65 12.13
N PHE A 174 -3.17 13.92 11.77
CA PHE A 174 -2.75 12.75 12.52
C PHE A 174 -2.39 13.09 13.97
N ALA A 175 -1.65 14.18 14.22
CA ALA A 175 -1.31 14.62 15.57
C ALA A 175 -2.53 15.02 16.40
N GLN A 176 -3.59 15.57 15.78
CA GLN A 176 -4.85 15.84 16.47
C GLN A 176 -5.60 14.55 16.84
N VAL A 177 -5.67 13.58 15.92
CA VAL A 177 -6.33 12.30 16.18
C VAL A 177 -5.60 11.51 17.26
N LEU A 178 -4.27 11.40 17.18
CA LEU A 178 -3.46 10.70 18.18
C LEU A 178 -3.60 11.32 19.58
N ARG A 179 -3.57 12.66 19.69
CA ARG A 179 -3.82 13.34 20.97
C ARG A 179 -5.21 13.02 21.54
N ARG A 180 -6.24 13.05 20.70
CA ARG A 180 -7.61 12.74 21.12
C ARG A 180 -7.75 11.30 21.64
N VAL A 181 -7.03 10.35 21.05
CA VAL A 181 -7.01 8.95 21.51
C VAL A 181 -6.32 8.84 22.87
N SER A 182 -5.15 9.46 23.03
CA SER A 182 -4.40 9.46 24.30
C SER A 182 -5.18 10.12 25.45
N ASP A 183 -5.81 11.27 25.19
CA ASP A 183 -6.60 12.00 26.20
C ASP A 183 -7.86 11.22 26.59
N GLY A 184 -8.48 10.50 25.63
CA GLY A 184 -9.63 9.64 25.89
C GLY A 184 -9.29 8.35 26.64
N ALA A 185 -8.06 7.85 26.54
CA ALA A 185 -7.57 6.69 27.28
C ALA A 185 -7.20 7.02 28.73
N ALA A 186 -6.81 8.26 29.02
CA ALA A 186 -6.50 8.74 30.38
C ALA A 186 -7.75 9.07 31.24
N ALA A 187 -8.94 9.08 30.62
CA ALA A 187 -10.21 9.46 31.25
C ALA A 187 -11.18 8.28 31.50
N GLY A 188 -10.76 7.03 31.23
CA GLY A 188 -11.52 5.80 31.46
C GLY A 188 -10.83 4.88 32.45
#